data_AF-A0A8H8S9I6-F1
#
_entry.id   AF-A0A8H8S9I6-F1
#
_cell.length_a   1.000
_cell.length_b   1.000
_cell.length_c   1.000
_cell.angle_alpha   90.00
_cell.angle_beta   90.00
_cell.angle_gamma   90.00
#
_symmetry.space_group_name_H-M   'P 1'
#
loop_
_entity.id
_entity.type
_entity.pdbx_description
1 polymer ?
#
loop_
_entity_poly.entity_id
_entity_poly.type
_entity_poly.pdbx_seq_one_letter_code
_entity_poly.pdbx_strand_id
1 'polypeptide(L)'
;MASQTPAVVMDNGTGFSKLGFAGNDSPSFVFPTAIATKGAAAGGSAGSGSGRPSVANKPSYLTGGAGPGGHLSMKRGTEDLDFFIGDEALAAANGPGYGIHYPIRHGQVENWDHMERFWSNSIFKYLRVEPEDHYFLLTEPVRITAAL
;
A
#
# COMPACT_ATOMS: atom_id res chain seq x y z
N MET A 1 9.47 29.50 -19.74
CA MET A 1 9.79 28.59 -18.62
C MET A 1 8.59 27.68 -18.49
N ALA A 2 8.73 26.36 -18.66
CA ALA A 2 7.67 25.47 -18.21
C ALA A 2 7.46 25.74 -16.72
N SER A 3 6.24 26.06 -16.29
CA SER A 3 5.95 26.17 -14.86
C SER A 3 6.16 24.78 -14.28
N GLN A 4 7.26 24.57 -13.54
CA GLN A 4 7.39 23.35 -12.77
C GLN A 4 6.22 23.30 -11.77
N THR A 5 5.50 22.19 -11.78
CA THR A 5 4.54 21.86 -10.73
C THR A 5 5.27 21.79 -9.38
N PRO A 6 4.63 22.18 -8.27
CA PRO A 6 5.26 22.12 -6.97
C PRO A 6 5.54 20.66 -6.57
N ALA A 7 6.70 20.39 -5.97
CA ALA A 7 7.02 19.04 -5.50
C ALA A 7 6.02 18.57 -4.44
N VAL A 8 5.69 17.27 -4.45
CA VAL A 8 4.90 16.61 -3.42
C VAL A 8 5.82 16.22 -2.25
N VAL A 9 5.42 16.59 -1.04
CA VAL A 9 6.10 16.20 0.20
C VAL A 9 5.25 15.16 0.92
N MET A 10 5.85 14.02 1.24
CA MET A 10 5.20 12.94 1.98
C MET A 10 6.01 12.52 3.19
N ASP A 11 5.41 12.68 4.37
CA ASP A 11 5.95 12.20 5.64
C ASP A 11 5.11 11.02 6.14
N ASN A 12 5.66 9.81 6.08
CA ASN A 12 4.95 8.59 6.47
C ASN A 12 5.39 8.14 7.87
N GLY A 13 4.62 8.55 8.89
CA GLY A 13 4.85 8.11 10.26
C GLY A 13 4.19 6.76 10.57
N THR A 14 4.60 6.12 11.68
CA THR A 14 3.93 4.91 12.19
C THR A 14 2.47 5.17 12.62
N GLY A 15 2.14 6.39 13.04
CA GLY A 15 0.78 6.77 13.43
C GLY A 15 0.01 7.50 12.33
N PHE A 16 0.61 8.56 11.78
CA PHE A 16 -0.03 9.46 10.82
C PHE A 16 0.88 9.76 9.64
N SER A 17 0.28 9.78 8.45
CA SER A 17 0.89 10.28 7.23
C SER A 17 0.48 11.72 7.02
N LYS A 18 1.44 12.54 6.61
CA LYS A 18 1.24 13.96 6.26
C LYS A 18 1.69 14.17 4.84
N LEU A 19 0.80 14.67 3.99
CA LEU A 19 1.05 14.87 2.58
C LEU A 19 0.73 16.31 2.20
N GLY A 20 1.47 16.89 1.28
CA GLY A 20 1.20 18.23 0.78
C GLY A 20 2.13 18.66 -0.34
N PHE A 21 2.07 19.94 -0.68
CA PHE A 21 2.88 20.54 -1.74
C PHE A 21 3.95 21.45 -1.16
N ALA A 22 5.13 21.43 -1.77
CA ALA A 22 6.21 22.34 -1.43
C ALA A 22 5.76 23.80 -1.61
N GLY A 23 6.13 24.65 -0.66
CA GLY A 23 5.73 26.07 -0.62
C GLY A 23 4.48 26.35 0.20
N ASN A 24 3.74 25.33 0.65
CA ASN A 24 2.64 25.50 1.59
C ASN A 24 3.16 25.65 3.04
N ASP A 25 2.46 26.45 3.85
CA ASP A 25 2.79 26.65 5.28
C ASP A 25 2.42 25.44 6.17
N SER A 26 1.58 24.53 5.67
CA SER A 26 1.09 23.34 6.38
C SER A 26 0.82 22.18 5.42
N PRO A 27 0.85 20.91 5.88
CA PRO A 27 0.46 19.78 5.05
C PRO A 27 -0.99 19.92 4.57
N SER A 28 -1.26 19.50 3.34
CA SER A 28 -2.62 19.49 2.77
C SER A 28 -3.49 18.41 3.39
N PHE A 29 -2.88 17.28 3.78
CA PHE A 29 -3.56 16.13 4.36
C PHE A 29 -2.77 15.59 5.54
N VAL A 30 -3.49 15.25 6.61
CA VAL A 30 -2.96 14.52 7.77
C VAL A 30 -4.00 13.46 8.13
N PHE A 31 -3.62 12.19 8.04
CA PHE A 31 -4.53 11.07 8.29
C PHE A 31 -3.77 9.85 8.82
N PRO A 32 -4.47 8.88 9.47
CA PRO A 32 -3.83 7.68 10.00
C PRO A 32 -3.06 6.90 8.93
N THR A 33 -1.85 6.43 9.25
CA THR A 33 -1.07 5.54 8.36
C THR A 33 -1.59 4.11 8.46
N ALA A 34 -2.84 3.91 8.04
CA ALA A 34 -3.54 2.65 8.18
C ALA A 34 -4.20 2.26 6.85
N ILE A 35 -4.28 0.95 6.62
CA ILE A 35 -4.98 0.33 5.49
C ILE A 35 -5.87 -0.79 6.02
N ALA A 36 -7.12 -0.84 5.55
CA ALA A 36 -8.03 -1.92 5.84
C ALA A 36 -8.26 -2.74 4.58
N THR A 37 -7.93 -4.03 4.64
CA THR A 37 -8.10 -4.96 3.53
C THR A 37 -9.09 -6.03 3.91
N LYS A 38 -9.82 -6.54 2.91
CA LYS A 38 -10.73 -7.65 3.14
C LYS A 38 -9.93 -8.92 3.36
N GLY A 39 -10.09 -9.54 4.52
CA GLY A 39 -9.51 -10.85 4.76
C GLY A 39 -10.22 -11.89 3.91
N ALA A 40 -9.48 -12.69 3.14
CA ALA A 40 -9.89 -14.07 2.95
C ALA A 40 -10.10 -14.64 4.36
N ALA A 41 -11.31 -15.12 4.66
CA ALA A 41 -11.70 -15.61 5.98
C ALA A 41 -10.55 -16.37 6.65
N ALA A 42 -10.32 -16.08 7.94
CA ALA A 42 -9.34 -16.77 8.76
C ALA A 42 -9.41 -18.30 8.56
N GLY A 43 -8.52 -18.80 7.71
CA GLY A 43 -8.21 -20.21 7.51
C GLY A 43 -6.74 -20.36 7.83
N GLY A 44 -6.44 -20.88 9.01
CA GLY A 44 -5.08 -21.00 9.49
C GLY A 44 -4.20 -21.89 8.62
N SER A 45 -2.96 -21.46 8.41
CA SER A 45 -1.79 -22.33 8.59
C SER A 45 -0.55 -21.47 8.83
N ALA A 46 -0.22 -21.22 10.09
CA ALA A 46 1.17 -20.98 10.47
C ALA A 46 1.89 -22.34 10.36
N GLY A 47 2.42 -22.62 9.17
CA GLY A 47 3.27 -23.78 8.91
C GLY A 47 4.73 -23.39 9.12
N SER A 48 5.34 -23.91 10.19
CA SER A 48 6.78 -23.97 10.39
C SER A 48 7.46 -24.67 9.20
N GLY A 49 8.42 -24.00 8.56
CA GLY A 49 9.16 -24.57 7.44
C GLY A 49 10.48 -23.85 7.20
N SER A 50 11.53 -24.29 7.88
CA SER A 50 12.93 -24.02 7.54
C SER A 50 13.24 -24.54 6.12
N GLY A 51 13.68 -23.68 5.21
CA GLY A 51 14.28 -24.13 3.94
C GLY A 51 14.25 -23.11 2.79
N ARG A 52 15.42 -22.54 2.48
CA ARG A 52 15.96 -22.06 1.17
C ARG A 52 15.03 -21.41 0.11
N PRO A 53 15.44 -20.30 -0.54
CA PRO A 53 14.65 -19.68 -1.61
C PRO A 53 14.77 -20.48 -2.92
N SER A 54 13.63 -20.88 -3.50
CA SER A 54 13.57 -21.45 -4.85
C SER A 54 13.52 -20.34 -5.89
N VAL A 55 14.54 -20.31 -6.74
CA VAL A 55 14.68 -19.46 -7.92
C VAL A 55 13.58 -19.74 -8.94
N ALA A 56 13.02 -18.66 -9.51
CA ALA A 56 12.27 -18.49 -10.75
C ALA A 56 11.54 -19.69 -11.39
N ASN A 57 10.24 -19.51 -11.68
CA ASN A 57 9.69 -20.11 -12.89
C ASN A 57 8.71 -19.17 -13.64
N LYS A 58 8.85 -19.23 -14.97
CA LYS A 58 8.39 -18.33 -16.05
C LYS A 58 6.86 -18.15 -16.18
N PRO A 59 6.38 -17.11 -16.92
CA PRO A 59 4.96 -16.87 -17.15
C PRO A 59 4.33 -17.93 -18.08
N SER A 60 3.12 -18.34 -17.73
CA SER A 60 2.33 -19.37 -18.43
C SER A 60 1.52 -18.74 -19.58
N TYR A 61 2.00 -18.88 -20.82
CA TYR A 61 1.23 -18.57 -22.04
C TYR A 61 1.04 -19.79 -22.97
N LEU A 62 1.24 -21.02 -22.47
CA LEU A 62 1.31 -22.22 -23.33
C LEU A 62 0.49 -23.44 -22.90
N THR A 63 -0.37 -23.37 -21.88
CA THR A 63 -1.32 -24.47 -21.60
C THR A 63 -2.70 -24.11 -22.13
N GLY A 64 -2.92 -24.46 -23.41
CA GLY A 64 -4.25 -24.64 -23.97
C GLY A 64 -4.88 -25.90 -23.38
N GLY A 65 -6.10 -25.75 -22.84
CA GLY A 65 -6.90 -26.85 -22.32
C GLY A 65 -8.33 -26.37 -22.11
N ALA A 66 -9.19 -26.63 -23.09
CA ALA A 66 -10.59 -26.26 -23.10
C ALA A 66 -11.36 -26.97 -21.97
N GLY A 67 -11.93 -26.20 -21.05
CA GLY A 67 -12.95 -26.61 -20.09
C GLY A 67 -14.09 -25.59 -20.08
N PRO A 68 -15.36 -25.99 -19.97
CA PRO A 68 -16.48 -25.08 -20.09
C PRO A 68 -16.71 -24.33 -18.76
N GLY A 69 -16.80 -23.01 -18.84
CA GLY A 69 -17.55 -22.18 -17.90
C GLY A 69 -16.97 -22.04 -16.49
N GLY A 70 -16.17 -21.00 -16.29
CA GLY A 70 -15.80 -20.54 -14.95
C GLY A 70 -15.07 -19.21 -15.01
N HIS A 71 -15.80 -18.14 -14.77
CA HIS A 71 -15.36 -16.74 -14.66
C HIS A 71 -14.35 -16.54 -13.51
N LEU A 72 -13.15 -17.12 -13.63
CA LEU A 72 -12.07 -17.04 -12.64
C LEU A 72 -11.16 -15.83 -12.85
N SER A 73 -11.22 -15.19 -14.03
CA SER A 73 -10.40 -14.02 -14.37
C SER A 73 -10.95 -12.74 -13.73
N MET A 74 -12.27 -12.60 -13.59
CA MET A 74 -12.89 -11.38 -13.05
C MET A 74 -12.86 -11.29 -11.52
N LYS A 75 -12.83 -12.44 -10.81
CA LYS A 75 -12.84 -12.44 -9.34
C LYS A 75 -11.53 -11.93 -8.74
N ARG A 76 -10.39 -12.21 -9.38
CA ARG A 76 -9.08 -11.68 -8.96
C ARG A 76 -8.94 -10.17 -9.24
N GLY A 77 -9.65 -9.65 -10.24
CA GLY A 77 -9.51 -8.25 -10.65
C GLY A 77 -10.16 -7.23 -9.71
N THR A 78 -11.14 -7.64 -8.89
CA THR A 78 -11.84 -6.72 -7.97
C THR A 78 -11.32 -6.76 -6.54
N GLU A 79 -10.64 -7.85 -6.15
CA GLU A 79 -10.11 -8.01 -4.79
C GLU A 79 -8.94 -7.06 -4.51
N ASP A 80 -8.15 -6.73 -5.53
CA ASP A 80 -7.06 -5.77 -5.41
C ASP A 80 -7.52 -4.32 -5.19
N LEU A 81 -8.80 -4.03 -5.47
CA LEU A 81 -9.39 -2.70 -5.35
C LEU A 81 -10.24 -2.53 -4.07
N ASP A 82 -10.53 -3.61 -3.35
CA ASP A 82 -11.44 -3.63 -2.18
C ASP A 82 -10.67 -3.36 -0.87
N PHE A 83 -10.13 -2.15 -0.74
CA PHE A 83 -9.44 -1.68 0.46
C PHE A 83 -9.72 -0.21 0.78
N PHE A 84 -9.51 0.17 2.04
CA PHE A 84 -9.63 1.54 2.53
C PHE A 84 -8.31 2.01 3.15
N ILE A 85 -8.06 3.31 3.17
CA ILE A 85 -6.89 3.91 3.85
C ILE A 85 -7.31 5.05 4.78
N GLY A 86 -6.43 5.45 5.70
CA GLY A 86 -6.67 6.59 6.58
C GLY A 86 -7.86 6.38 7.51
N ASP A 87 -8.66 7.43 7.70
CA ASP A 87 -9.84 7.39 8.57
C ASP A 87 -10.88 6.37 8.09
N GLU A 88 -10.99 6.17 6.77
CA GLU A 88 -11.91 5.18 6.19
C GLU A 88 -11.48 3.76 6.54
N ALA A 89 -10.18 3.49 6.65
CA ALA A 89 -9.69 2.19 7.11
C ALA A 89 -10.09 1.90 8.56
N LEU A 90 -9.97 2.91 9.45
CA LEU A 90 -10.37 2.76 10.84
C LEU A 90 -11.89 2.57 10.97
N ALA A 91 -12.68 3.26 10.15
CA ALA A 91 -14.12 3.05 10.09
C ALA A 91 -14.48 1.64 9.58
N ALA A 92 -13.85 1.20 8.49
CA ALA A 92 -14.09 -0.10 7.86
C ALA A 92 -13.71 -1.27 8.77
N ALA A 93 -12.69 -1.11 9.62
CA ALA A 93 -12.25 -2.13 10.58
C ALA A 93 -13.31 -2.47 11.64
N ASN A 94 -14.27 -1.60 11.89
CA ASN A 94 -15.42 -1.90 12.76
C ASN A 94 -16.50 -2.75 12.05
N GLY A 95 -16.42 -2.83 10.72
CA GLY A 95 -17.33 -3.60 9.88
C GLY A 95 -16.91 -5.07 9.72
N PRO A 96 -17.84 -5.94 9.33
CA PRO A 96 -17.52 -7.34 9.09
C PRO A 96 -16.64 -7.50 7.83
N GLY A 97 -15.55 -8.26 7.97
CA GLY A 97 -14.74 -8.72 6.84
C GLY A 97 -13.49 -7.90 6.52
N TYR A 98 -13.26 -6.76 7.18
CA TYR A 98 -12.06 -5.94 7.00
C TYR A 98 -11.10 -6.06 8.19
N GLY A 99 -9.83 -6.34 7.90
CA GLY A 99 -8.74 -6.30 8.87
C GLY A 99 -7.96 -4.99 8.77
N ILE A 100 -7.68 -4.34 9.91
CA ILE A 100 -6.84 -3.14 9.96
C ILE A 100 -5.36 -3.52 10.01
N HIS A 101 -4.56 -2.86 9.18
CA HIS A 101 -3.13 -3.07 9.09
C HIS A 101 -2.39 -1.73 9.08
N TYR A 102 -1.21 -1.71 9.70
CA TYR A 102 -0.28 -0.58 9.69
C TYR A 102 0.97 -0.99 8.92
N PRO A 103 1.23 -0.42 7.72
CA PRO A 103 2.35 -0.84 6.88
C PRO A 103 3.73 -0.49 7.47
N ILE A 104 3.77 0.51 8.36
CA ILE A 104 4.98 0.96 9.05
C ILE A 104 4.90 0.61 10.53
N ARG A 105 5.92 -0.07 11.07
CA ARG A 105 6.09 -0.29 12.51
C ARG A 105 7.52 0.03 12.91
N HIS A 106 7.70 0.63 14.08
CA HIS A 106 9.02 1.07 14.57
C HIS A 106 9.81 1.93 13.55
N GLY A 107 9.09 2.73 12.74
CA GLY A 107 9.69 3.54 11.68
C GLY A 107 10.17 2.78 10.44
N GLN A 108 9.86 1.49 10.31
CA GLN A 108 10.23 0.69 9.14
C GLN A 108 8.99 0.16 8.44
N VAL A 109 9.03 0.12 7.11
CA VAL A 109 8.00 -0.56 6.31
C VAL A 109 8.16 -2.06 6.52
N GLU A 110 7.15 -2.70 7.12
CA GLU A 110 7.15 -4.16 7.33
C GLU A 110 6.37 -4.90 6.23
N ASN A 111 5.42 -4.23 5.57
CA ASN A 111 4.65 -4.80 4.46
C ASN A 111 4.63 -3.82 3.28
N TRP A 112 5.39 -4.15 2.24
CA TRP A 112 5.53 -3.32 1.04
C TRP A 112 4.28 -3.32 0.16
N ASP A 113 3.56 -4.43 0.07
CA ASP A 113 2.32 -4.52 -0.72
C ASP A 113 1.25 -3.56 -0.17
N HIS A 114 1.13 -3.50 1.17
CA HIS A 114 0.25 -2.56 1.85
C HIS A 114 0.73 -1.11 1.69
N MET A 115 2.04 -0.88 1.74
CA MET A 115 2.61 0.46 1.58
C MET A 115 2.39 1.00 0.17
N GLU A 116 2.58 0.18 -0.86
CA GLU A 116 2.37 0.56 -2.25
C GLU A 116 0.89 0.90 -2.52
N ARG A 117 -0.04 0.07 -2.03
CA ARG A 117 -1.49 0.36 -2.10
C ARG A 117 -1.84 1.65 -1.37
N PHE A 118 -1.23 1.89 -0.20
CA PHE A 118 -1.41 3.11 0.57
C PHE A 118 -0.93 4.35 -0.18
N TRP A 119 0.26 4.31 -0.79
CA TRP A 119 0.79 5.43 -1.57
C TRP A 119 0.00 5.69 -2.84
N SER A 120 -0.33 4.65 -3.60
CA SER A 120 -1.13 4.78 -4.83
C SER A 120 -2.46 5.47 -4.52
N ASN A 121 -3.19 4.99 -3.51
CA ASN A 121 -4.45 5.60 -3.10
C ASN A 121 -4.25 7.04 -2.60
N SER A 122 -3.20 7.29 -1.80
CA SER A 122 -2.86 8.64 -1.33
C SER A 122 -2.62 9.65 -2.47
N ILE A 123 -1.88 9.25 -3.50
CA ILE A 123 -1.54 10.08 -4.65
C ILE A 123 -2.80 10.37 -5.49
N PHE A 124 -3.54 9.34 -5.89
CA PHE A 124 -4.65 9.52 -6.82
C PHE A 124 -5.94 10.03 -6.15
N LYS A 125 -6.22 9.62 -4.91
CA LYS A 125 -7.47 9.99 -4.21
C LYS A 125 -7.36 11.32 -3.47
N TYR A 126 -6.30 11.50 -2.69
CA TYR A 126 -6.15 12.67 -1.82
C TYR A 126 -5.46 13.81 -2.56
N LEU A 127 -4.25 13.61 -3.07
CA LEU A 127 -3.48 14.66 -3.74
C LEU A 127 -4.02 15.00 -5.14
N ARG A 128 -4.61 14.00 -5.83
CA ARG A 128 -5.18 14.12 -7.19
C ARG A 128 -4.17 14.67 -8.20
N VAL A 129 -3.00 14.04 -8.23
CA VAL A 129 -1.91 14.43 -9.11
C VAL A 129 -1.41 13.28 -9.96
N GLU A 130 -0.92 13.63 -11.14
CA GLU A 130 -0.15 12.80 -12.05
C GLU A 130 1.29 12.70 -11.51
N PRO A 131 1.74 11.51 -11.06
CA PRO A 131 3.06 11.36 -10.44
C PRO A 131 4.21 11.63 -11.42
N GLU A 132 4.01 11.46 -12.72
CA GLU A 132 4.99 11.80 -13.76
C GLU A 132 5.28 13.30 -13.86
N ASP A 133 4.33 14.13 -13.45
CA ASP A 133 4.44 15.58 -13.56
C ASP A 133 5.07 16.20 -12.32
N HIS A 134 5.26 15.46 -11.23
CA HIS A 134 5.68 16.01 -9.93
C HIS A 134 6.95 15.33 -9.40
N TYR A 135 7.85 16.13 -8.80
CA TYR A 135 8.91 15.57 -7.95
C TYR A 135 8.34 15.14 -6.60
N PHE A 136 8.88 14.07 -6.00
CA PHE A 136 8.49 13.59 -4.68
C PHE A 136 9.64 13.68 -3.68
N LEU A 137 9.34 14.22 -2.50
CA LEU A 137 10.22 14.20 -1.33
C LEU A 137 9.60 13.30 -0.26
N LEU A 138 10.31 12.23 0.08
CA LEU A 138 9.92 11.28 1.13
C LEU A 138 10.81 11.45 2.36
N THR A 139 10.24 11.30 3.56
CA THR A 139 11.00 11.23 4.81
C THR A 139 11.25 9.79 5.22
N GLU A 140 12.41 9.54 5.82
CA GLU A 140 12.73 8.28 6.48
C GLU A 140 13.30 8.55 7.88
N PRO A 141 13.00 7.70 8.88
CA PRO A 141 13.51 7.91 10.22
C PRO A 141 15.00 7.58 10.32
N VAL A 142 15.71 8.30 11.19
CA VAL A 142 17.11 8.01 11.50
C VAL A 142 17.20 6.68 12.23
N ARG A 143 17.83 5.67 11.61
CA ARG A 143 18.05 4.36 12.21
C ARG A 143 19.37 4.35 12.99
N ILE A 144 19.29 4.46 14.31
CA ILE A 144 20.42 4.18 15.21
C ILE A 144 20.33 2.72 15.67
N THR A 145 20.48 1.79 14.74
CA THR A 145 20.90 0.43 15.08
C THR A 145 22.36 0.33 14.67
N ALA A 146 23.25 0.67 15.61
CA ALA A 146 24.64 0.30 15.49
C ALA A 146 24.68 -1.23 15.39
N ALA A 147 25.22 -1.75 14.29
CA ALA A 147 25.70 -3.12 14.24
C ALA A 147 26.76 -3.26 15.35
N LEU A 148 26.39 -3.93 16.43
CA LEU A 148 27.30 -4.44 17.45
C LEU A 148 27.41 -5.96 17.27
#